data_AF-A0A9X3SGW7-F1
#
_entry.id   AF-A0A9X3SGW7-F1
#
_cell.length_a   1.000
_cell.length_b   1.000
_cell.length_c   1.000
_cell.angle_alpha   90.00
_cell.angle_beta   90.00
_cell.angle_gamma   90.00
#
_symmetry.space_group_name_H-M   'P 1'
#
loop_
_entity.id
_entity.type
_entity.pdbx_description
1 polymer ?
#
loop_
_entity_poly.entity_id
_entity_poly.type
_entity_poly.pdbx_seq_one_letter_code
_entity_poly.pdbx_strand_id
1 'polypeptide(L)' 'MSDRTARVSPREIADFLAALRSRSAGDGAALLAWKSSLLDRIAQSTADPQTHAVAEAARVELAAARSADDDVAGGL' A
#
# COMPACT_ATOMS: atom_id res chain seq x y z
N MET A 1 -1.59 -32.36 0.21
CA MET A 1 -2.27 -31.35 -0.63
C MET A 1 -1.25 -30.26 -0.88
N SER A 2 -0.78 -30.11 -2.12
CA SER A 2 0.29 -29.17 -2.45
C SER A 2 -0.22 -27.74 -2.32
N ASP A 3 0.36 -27.03 -1.36
CA ASP A 3 0.16 -25.63 -1.07
C ASP A 3 0.60 -24.80 -2.30
N ARG A 4 -0.34 -24.58 -3.23
CA ARG A 4 -0.17 -23.62 -4.33
C ARG A 4 -0.31 -22.22 -3.73
N THR A 5 0.67 -21.81 -2.95
CA THR A 5 0.98 -20.39 -2.81
C THR A 5 1.24 -19.89 -4.23
N ALA A 6 0.25 -19.19 -4.80
CA ALA A 6 0.34 -18.63 -6.14
C ALA A 6 1.58 -17.73 -6.18
N ARG A 7 2.67 -18.26 -6.75
CA ARG A 7 3.93 -17.51 -6.87
C ARG A 7 3.66 -16.41 -7.89
N VAL A 8 3.36 -15.22 -7.38
CA VAL A 8 3.24 -14.00 -8.18
C VAL A 8 4.47 -13.94 -9.07
N SER A 9 4.28 -13.95 -10.38
CA SER A 9 5.40 -13.99 -11.30
C SER A 9 6.14 -12.64 -11.28
N PRO A 10 7.48 -12.62 -11.47
CA PRO A 10 8.23 -11.36 -11.53
C PRO A 10 7.70 -10.39 -12.60
N ARG A 11 7.08 -10.92 -13.67
CA ARG A 11 6.40 -10.15 -14.72
C ARG A 11 5.14 -9.45 -14.21
N GLU A 12 4.28 -10.16 -13.47
CA GLU A 12 3.11 -9.56 -12.83
C GLU A 12 3.50 -8.47 -11.83
N ILE A 13 4.60 -8.66 -11.09
CA ILE A 13 5.12 -7.62 -10.18
C ILE A 13 5.57 -6.38 -10.97
N ALA A 14 6.27 -6.56 -12.09
CA ALA A 14 6.75 -5.45 -12.91
C ALA A 14 5.61 -4.67 -13.59
N ASP A 15 4.63 -5.38 -14.17
CA ASP A 15 3.46 -4.77 -14.82
C ASP A 15 2.60 -4.01 -13.80
N PHE A 16 2.48 -4.56 -12.60
CA PHE A 16 1.80 -3.94 -11.49
C PHE A 16 2.53 -2.69 -10.98
N LEU A 17 3.86 -2.71 -10.86
CA LEU A 17 4.66 -1.54 -10.50
C LEU A 17 4.61 -0.45 -11.57
N ALA A 18 4.51 -0.81 -12.86
CA ALA A 18 4.34 0.12 -13.96
C ALA A 18 2.97 0.81 -13.91
N ALA A 19 1.89 0.04 -13.67
CA ALA A 19 0.56 0.57 -13.47
C ALA A 19 0.48 1.48 -12.23
N LEU A 20 1.16 1.09 -11.15
CA LEU A 20 1.26 1.88 -9.94
C LEU A 20 1.98 3.20 -10.16
N ARG A 21 3.10 3.19 -10.89
CA ARG A 21 3.87 4.39 -11.24
C ARG A 21 3.06 5.35 -12.13
N SER A 22 2.26 4.80 -13.05
CA SER A 22 1.34 5.60 -13.87
C SER A 22 0.23 6.26 -13.04
N ARG A 23 -0.24 5.62 -11.96
CA ARG A 23 -1.30 6.14 -11.08
C ARG A 23 -0.78 7.09 -10.00
N SER A 24 0.46 6.87 -9.55
CA SER A 24 1.22 7.71 -8.63
C SER A 24 1.47 9.13 -9.14
N ALA A 25 1.33 9.38 -10.44
CA ALA A 25 1.59 10.69 -11.04
C ALA A 25 0.49 11.74 -10.78
N GLY A 26 -0.65 11.36 -10.19
CA GLY A 26 -1.78 12.27 -9.99
C GLY A 26 -2.42 12.29 -8.59
N ASP A 27 -2.21 11.27 -7.76
CA ASP A 27 -2.92 11.16 -6.47
C ASP A 27 -2.10 10.40 -5.41
N GLY A 28 -1.40 11.16 -4.58
CA GLY A 28 -0.51 10.64 -3.54
C GLY A 28 -1.26 9.88 -2.44
N ALA A 29 -2.50 10.28 -2.13
CA ALA A 29 -3.33 9.61 -1.14
C ALA A 29 -3.79 8.23 -1.64
N ALA A 30 -4.16 8.10 -2.91
CA ALA A 30 -4.49 6.81 -3.52
C ALA A 30 -3.29 5.84 -3.53
N LEU A 31 -2.08 6.35 -3.77
CA LEU A 31 -0.85 5.55 -3.71
C LEU A 31 -0.55 5.05 -2.29
N LEU A 32 -0.68 5.93 -1.30
CA LEU A 32 -0.49 5.57 0.11
C LEU A 32 -1.55 4.58 0.60
N ALA A 33 -2.80 4.72 0.13
CA ALA A 33 -3.89 3.80 0.45
C ALA A 33 -3.58 2.38 -0.06
N TRP A 34 -3.09 2.31 -1.28
CA TRP A 34 -2.66 1.06 -1.89
C TRP A 34 -1.45 0.46 -1.17
N LYS A 35 -0.42 1.27 -0.86
CA LYS A 35 0.79 0.83 -0.12
C LYS A 35 0.40 0.23 1.24
N SER A 36 -0.46 0.91 2.00
CA SER A 36 -0.96 0.44 3.28
C SER A 36 -1.72 -0.89 3.15
N SER A 37 -2.60 -1.02 2.14
CA SER A 37 -3.35 -2.26 1.90
C SER A 37 -2.45 -3.46 1.57
N LEU A 38 -1.39 -3.25 0.77
CA LEU A 38 -0.44 -4.32 0.46
C LEU A 38 0.33 -4.76 1.71
N LEU A 39 0.85 -3.80 2.49
CA LEU A 39 1.62 -4.08 3.69
C LEU A 39 0.78 -4.79 4.75
N ASP A 40 -0.51 -4.43 4.88
CA ASP A 40 -1.44 -5.13 5.76
C ASP A 40 -1.65 -6.59 5.38
N ARG A 41 -1.77 -6.88 4.08
CA ARG A 41 -1.91 -8.26 3.60
C ARG A 41 -0.67 -9.08 3.88
N ILE A 42 0.52 -8.49 3.68
CA ILE A 42 1.79 -9.15 4.00
C ILE A 42 1.87 -9.40 5.51
N ALA A 43 1.56 -8.41 6.34
CA ALA A 43 1.54 -8.54 7.80
C ALA A 43 0.58 -9.64 8.28
N GLN A 44 -0.61 -9.78 7.68
CA GLN A 44 -1.55 -10.86 8.00
C GLN A 44 -1.03 -12.26 7.62
N SER A 45 -0.08 -12.35 6.70
CA SER A 45 0.51 -13.61 6.24
C SER A 45 1.82 -13.99 6.96
N THR A 46 2.30 -13.16 7.89
CA THR A 46 3.56 -13.40 8.60
C THR A 46 3.45 -13.12 10.11
N ALA A 47 4.24 -13.84 10.90
CA ALA A 47 4.39 -13.59 12.33
C ALA A 47 5.55 -12.63 12.65
N ASP A 48 6.24 -12.10 11.64
CA ASP A 48 7.39 -11.21 11.81
C ASP A 48 6.97 -9.84 12.39
N PRO A 49 7.39 -9.49 13.63
CA PRO A 49 7.03 -8.23 14.26
C PRO A 49 7.56 -6.99 13.53
N GLN A 50 8.66 -7.11 12.75
CA GLN A 50 9.15 -5.99 11.95
C GLN A 50 8.19 -5.68 10.80
N THR A 51 7.65 -6.71 10.13
CA THR A 51 6.63 -6.54 9.09
C THR A 51 5.36 -5.86 9.64
N HIS A 52 4.91 -6.25 10.84
CA HIS A 52 3.77 -5.59 11.50
C HIS A 52 4.04 -4.11 11.79
N ALA A 53 5.23 -3.76 12.29
CA ALA A 53 5.61 -2.37 12.55
C ALA A 53 5.61 -1.50 11.26
N VAL A 54 6.08 -2.07 10.14
CA VAL A 54 6.07 -1.39 8.84
C VAL A 54 4.63 -1.18 8.33
N ALA A 55 3.74 -2.14 8.53
CA ALA A 55 2.33 -2.00 8.17
C ALA A 55 1.64 -0.90 9.00
N GLU A 56 1.88 -0.84 10.31
CA GLU A 56 1.37 0.24 11.16
C GLU A 56 1.87 1.62 10.72
N ALA A 57 3.17 1.77 10.45
CA ALA A 57 3.73 3.03 9.97
C ALA A 57 3.07 3.49 8.67
N ALA A 58 2.80 2.57 7.74
CA ALA A 58 2.10 2.90 6.49
C ALA A 58 0.63 3.31 6.70
N ARG A 59 -0.06 2.77 7.71
CA ARG A 59 -1.41 3.24 8.08
C ARG A 59 -1.39 4.65 8.64
N VAL A 60 -0.39 4.98 9.46
CA VAL A 60 -0.20 6.33 10.02
C VAL A 60 0.10 7.33 8.89
N GLU A 61 1.00 6.99 7.96
CA GLU A 61 1.29 7.83 6.79
C GLU A 61 0.03 8.09 5.93
N LEU A 62 -0.79 7.06 5.71
CA LEU A 62 -2.05 7.20 4.99
C LEU A 62 -3.06 8.10 5.73
N ALA A 63 -3.19 7.93 7.05
CA ALA A 63 -4.07 8.77 7.86
C ALA A 63 -3.65 10.24 7.79
N ALA A 64 -2.35 10.52 7.93
CA ALA A 64 -1.80 11.88 7.81
C ALA A 64 -2.05 12.49 6.42
N ALA A 65 -1.86 11.73 5.36
CA ALA A 65 -2.12 12.20 3.99
C ALA A 65 -3.60 12.51 3.74
N ARG A 66 -4.52 11.71 4.30
CA ARG A 66 -5.96 11.98 4.20
C ARG A 66 -6.37 13.24 4.97
N SER A 67 -5.82 13.45 6.16
CA SER A 67 -6.07 14.68 6.93
C SER A 67 -5.55 15.93 6.20
N ALA A 68 -4.40 15.83 5.54
CA ALA A 68 -3.87 16.94 4.76
C ALA A 68 -4.71 17.26 3.51
N ASP A 69 -5.38 16.28 2.92
CA ASP A 69 -6.27 16.46 1.76
C ASP A 69 -7.62 17.08 2.17
N ASP A 70 -8.17 16.66 3.32
CA ASP A 70 -9.38 17.26 3.92
C ASP A 70 -9.17 18.74 4.29
N ASP A 71 -8.00 19.10 4.84
CA ASP A 71 -7.65 20.49 5.18
C ASP A 71 -7.56 21.39 3.93
N VAL A 72 -7.16 20.85 2.78
CA VAL A 72 -7.12 21.58 1.50
C VAL A 72 -8.52 21.73 0.89
N ALA A 73 -9.41 20.75 1.08
CA ALA A 73 -10.77 20.79 0.56
C ALA A 73 -11.72 21.71 1.37
N GLY A 74 -11.44 21.96 2.65
CA GLY A 74 -12.27 22.80 3.54
C GLY A 74 -12.00 24.31 3.49
N GLY A 75 -11.06 24.78 2.65
CA GLY A 75 -10.55 26.16 2.63
C GLY A 75 -11.10 27.08 1.53
N LEU A 76 -12.23 26.76 0.88
CA LEU A 76 -12.86 27.58 -0.17
C LEU A 76 -14.19 28.21 0.26
#